data_AF-A0A146F361-F1
#
_entry.id   AF-A0A146F361-F1
#
_cell.length_a   1.000
_cell.length_b   1.000
_cell.length_c   1.000
_cell.angle_alpha   90.00
_cell.angle_beta   90.00
_cell.angle_gamma   90.00
#
_symmetry.space_group_name_H-M   'P 1'
#
loop_
_entity.id
_entity.type
_entity.pdbx_description
1 polymer ?
#
loop_
_entity_poly.entity_id
_entity_poly.type
_entity_poly.pdbx_seq_one_letter_code
_entity_poly.pdbx_strand_id
1 'polypeptide(L)'
;MTNTQFGEECDIVAVLTPKPGKLDRVAELLTKLTACVKKNEPGVLSFHLYKDFDRETGQEELVLVEKYVNKEAYDLHAELPDFQAMHATFRAEELMAKPILVKSVKPLKKLWTLATLNFRSTFLSHIPISVPNSGLSVKSIVTAMNIRTVVEAFCADFANGTHPTTILDTRFTSNPEIYEYGPDWARSRLPYLGRSWTGRRSSSTPSSEEDTTCDAYFDVLGQTLFFEPDNREPTSPPDQFLVSASNGSDDAVMVKLTSTVGSIATGKKWVETFVFLFGRFDAQGRIGKLEIWSDSLSAWVNSE
;
A
#
# COMPACT_ATOMS: atom_id res chain seq x y z
N MET A 1 19.38 9.52 -31.64
CA MET A 1 19.28 8.32 -30.79
C MET A 1 19.32 8.79 -29.35
N THR A 2 18.14 9.00 -28.76
CA THR A 2 18.01 9.41 -27.36
C THR A 2 18.30 8.20 -26.49
N ASN A 3 19.40 8.26 -25.73
CA ASN A 3 19.76 7.28 -24.74
C ASN A 3 18.69 7.34 -23.63
N THR A 4 17.71 6.45 -23.66
CA THR A 4 16.61 6.43 -22.68
C THR A 4 17.18 5.90 -21.37
N GLN A 5 17.73 6.82 -20.58
CA GLN A 5 18.17 6.57 -19.22
C GLN A 5 16.98 6.06 -18.41
N PHE A 6 17.19 5.01 -17.62
CA PHE A 6 16.22 4.47 -16.66
C PHE A 6 15.72 5.64 -15.81
N GLY A 7 14.48 6.06 -16.02
CA GLY A 7 13.94 7.23 -15.30
C GLY A 7 13.79 6.90 -13.82
N GLU A 8 13.99 7.88 -12.96
CA GLU A 8 14.12 7.77 -11.49
C GLU A 8 13.05 6.92 -10.77
N GLU A 9 11.89 6.68 -11.40
CA GLU A 9 10.94 5.64 -10.99
C GLU A 9 10.35 4.96 -12.24
N CYS A 10 10.53 3.64 -12.37
CA CYS A 10 9.78 2.82 -13.32
C CYS A 10 9.42 1.48 -12.70
N ASP A 11 8.22 1.00 -13.00
CA ASP A 11 7.80 -0.34 -12.62
C ASP A 11 8.31 -1.31 -13.69
N ILE A 12 8.69 -2.52 -13.27
CA ILE A 12 9.08 -3.60 -14.16
C ILE A 12 7.93 -4.60 -14.22
N VAL A 13 7.52 -4.95 -15.44
CA VAL A 13 6.55 -6.01 -15.69
C VAL A 13 7.26 -7.13 -16.42
N ALA A 14 7.48 -8.25 -15.73
CA ALA A 14 8.04 -9.47 -16.31
C ALA A 14 6.92 -10.48 -16.59
N VAL A 15 6.75 -10.88 -17.84
CA VAL A 15 5.78 -11.90 -18.25
C VAL A 15 6.51 -13.20 -18.54
N LEU A 16 6.15 -14.25 -17.82
CA LEU A 16 6.68 -15.59 -17.93
C LEU A 16 5.62 -16.51 -18.50
N THR A 17 6.02 -17.32 -19.48
CA THR A 17 5.12 -18.27 -20.14
C THR A 17 5.70 -19.67 -19.99
N PRO A 18 5.25 -20.41 -18.96
CA PRO A 18 5.68 -21.78 -18.74
C PRO A 18 5.31 -22.69 -19.91
N LYS A 19 6.07 -23.77 -20.09
CA LYS A 19 5.66 -24.88 -20.97
C LYS A 19 4.39 -25.54 -20.44
N PRO A 20 3.58 -26.19 -21.31
CA PRO A 20 2.43 -26.97 -20.89
C PRO A 20 2.78 -27.94 -19.74
N GLY A 21 1.99 -27.91 -18.66
CA GLY A 21 2.20 -28.75 -17.47
C GLY A 21 3.33 -28.30 -16.53
N LYS A 22 3.97 -27.14 -16.76
CA LYS A 22 5.05 -26.61 -15.91
C LYS A 22 4.66 -25.40 -15.06
N LEU A 23 3.42 -24.91 -15.17
CA LEU A 23 2.95 -23.72 -14.46
C LEU A 23 3.23 -23.77 -12.96
N ASP A 24 2.78 -24.83 -12.29
CA ASP A 24 2.89 -24.95 -10.83
C ASP A 24 4.35 -24.93 -10.36
N ARG A 25 5.24 -25.55 -11.13
CA ARG A 25 6.68 -25.57 -10.83
C ARG A 25 7.31 -24.19 -10.94
N VAL A 26 6.91 -23.42 -11.97
CA VAL A 26 7.40 -22.04 -12.13
C VAL A 26 6.83 -21.15 -11.03
N ALA A 27 5.55 -21.30 -10.69
CA ALA A 27 4.89 -20.57 -9.62
C ALA A 27 5.54 -20.84 -8.25
N GLU A 28 5.89 -22.10 -7.95
CA GLU A 28 6.63 -22.47 -6.74
C GLU A 28 7.97 -21.72 -6.63
N LEU A 29 8.76 -21.75 -7.71
CA LEU A 29 10.07 -21.11 -7.76
C LEU A 29 9.98 -19.59 -7.62
N LEU A 30 9.02 -18.94 -8.30
CA LEU A 30 8.79 -17.50 -8.19
C LEU A 30 8.22 -17.10 -6.82
N THR A 31 7.40 -17.95 -6.20
CA THR A 31 6.90 -17.72 -4.84
C THR A 31 8.06 -17.73 -3.85
N LYS A 32 8.98 -18.70 -3.97
CA LYS A 32 10.19 -18.75 -3.16
C LYS A 32 11.08 -17.51 -3.39
N LEU A 33 11.31 -17.13 -4.64
CA LEU A 33 12.07 -15.92 -4.97
C LEU A 33 11.42 -14.69 -4.32
N THR A 34 10.11 -14.51 -4.48
CA THR A 34 9.35 -13.38 -3.92
C THR A 34 9.54 -13.25 -2.41
N ALA A 35 9.56 -14.37 -1.68
CA ALA A 35 9.81 -14.37 -0.23
C ALA A 35 11.26 -13.94 0.11
N CYS A 36 12.24 -14.39 -0.67
CA CYS A 36 13.64 -13.97 -0.51
C CYS A 36 13.84 -12.49 -0.83
N VAL A 37 13.32 -12.01 -1.97
CA VAL A 37 13.42 -10.61 -2.41
C VAL A 37 12.95 -9.67 -1.30
N LYS A 38 11.73 -9.92 -0.80
CA LYS A 38 11.08 -9.07 0.19
C LYS A 38 11.84 -8.99 1.52
N LYS A 39 12.59 -10.02 1.86
CA LYS A 39 13.36 -10.11 3.11
C LYS A 39 14.76 -9.52 2.97
N ASN A 40 15.40 -9.73 1.83
CA ASN A 40 16.86 -9.59 1.71
C ASN A 40 17.28 -8.43 0.79
N GLU A 41 16.41 -7.92 -0.08
CA GLU A 41 16.81 -6.97 -1.10
C GLU A 41 16.54 -5.51 -0.69
N PRO A 42 17.61 -4.73 -0.42
CA PRO A 42 17.45 -3.31 -0.14
C PRO A 42 17.00 -2.56 -1.39
N GLY A 43 15.95 -1.74 -1.27
CA GLY A 43 15.47 -0.89 -2.36
C GLY A 43 14.37 -1.48 -3.23
N VAL A 44 13.86 -2.67 -2.92
CA VAL A 44 12.61 -3.19 -3.52
C VAL A 44 11.41 -2.55 -2.84
N LEU A 45 10.62 -1.82 -3.61
CA LEU A 45 9.40 -1.15 -3.15
C LEU A 45 8.19 -2.08 -3.22
N SER A 46 8.08 -2.88 -4.28
CA SER A 46 7.04 -3.90 -4.42
C SER A 46 7.49 -5.05 -5.32
N PHE A 47 6.97 -6.25 -5.10
CA PHE A 47 7.30 -7.44 -5.90
C PHE A 47 6.12 -8.42 -5.86
N HIS A 48 5.35 -8.45 -6.95
CA HIS A 48 4.03 -9.08 -7.00
C HIS A 48 3.97 -10.13 -8.10
N LEU A 49 3.54 -11.35 -7.74
CA LEU A 49 3.33 -12.44 -8.69
C LEU A 49 1.84 -12.61 -8.92
N TYR A 50 1.42 -12.47 -10.17
CA TYR A 50 0.06 -12.72 -10.63
C TYR A 50 0.01 -13.91 -11.56
N LYS A 51 -1.13 -14.58 -11.53
CA LYS A 51 -1.53 -15.53 -12.57
C LYS A 51 -2.43 -14.78 -13.56
N ASP A 52 -1.96 -14.65 -14.78
CA ASP A 52 -2.77 -14.14 -15.89
C ASP A 52 -3.44 -15.32 -16.59
N PHE A 53 -4.62 -15.09 -17.12
CA PHE A 53 -5.36 -16.08 -17.89
C PHE A 53 -6.06 -15.41 -19.07
N ASP A 54 -5.82 -15.94 -20.26
CA ASP A 54 -6.56 -15.58 -21.44
C ASP A 54 -7.99 -16.14 -21.32
N ARG A 55 -8.98 -15.25 -21.35
CA ARG A 55 -10.39 -15.61 -21.16
C ARG A 55 -11.00 -16.39 -22.32
N GLU A 56 -10.39 -16.31 -23.50
CA GLU A 56 -10.87 -16.99 -24.71
C GLU A 56 -10.16 -18.33 -24.92
N THR A 57 -8.84 -18.36 -24.71
CA THR A 57 -8.03 -19.56 -24.96
C THR A 57 -7.80 -20.42 -23.71
N GLY A 58 -8.03 -19.86 -22.51
CA GLY A 58 -7.72 -20.51 -21.24
C GLY A 58 -6.22 -20.66 -20.99
N GLN A 59 -5.37 -20.05 -21.81
CA GLN A 59 -3.93 -20.11 -21.63
C GLN A 59 -3.52 -19.28 -20.41
N GLU A 60 -2.69 -19.87 -19.57
CA GLU A 60 -2.24 -19.25 -18.32
C GLU A 60 -0.79 -18.78 -18.45
N GLU A 61 -0.52 -17.55 -18.00
CA GLU A 61 0.81 -16.96 -17.89
C GLU A 61 1.05 -16.50 -16.44
N LEU A 62 2.31 -16.22 -16.11
CA LEU A 62 2.68 -15.63 -14.83
C LEU A 62 3.23 -14.24 -15.08
N VAL A 63 2.76 -13.26 -14.32
CA VAL A 63 3.16 -11.86 -14.45
C VAL A 63 3.76 -11.39 -13.14
N LEU A 64 5.03 -10.98 -13.19
CA LEU A 64 5.70 -10.30 -12.10
C LEU A 64 5.57 -8.80 -12.30
N VAL A 65 5.12 -8.08 -11.28
CA VAL A 65 5.12 -6.61 -11.24
C VAL A 65 6.01 -6.17 -10.09
N GLU A 66 7.10 -5.50 -10.44
CA GLU A 66 8.20 -5.18 -9.55
C GLU A 66 8.40 -3.67 -9.55
N LYS A 67 8.78 -3.11 -8.40
CA LYS A 67 9.10 -1.70 -8.27
C LYS A 67 10.35 -1.56 -7.43
N TYR A 68 11.27 -0.75 -7.92
CA TYR A 68 12.55 -0.49 -7.28
C TYR A 68 12.71 1.01 -7.02
N VAL A 69 13.45 1.35 -5.97
CA VAL A 69 13.75 2.74 -5.61
C VAL A 69 14.60 3.44 -6.67
N ASN A 70 15.41 2.69 -7.43
CA ASN A 70 16.26 3.18 -8.51
C ASN A 70 16.77 2.02 -9.38
N LYS A 71 17.58 2.35 -10.38
CA LYS A 71 18.19 1.38 -11.29
C LYS A 71 19.19 0.47 -10.57
N GLU A 72 19.94 0.99 -9.62
CA GLU A 72 20.96 0.23 -8.88
C GLU A 72 20.33 -0.92 -8.09
N ALA A 73 19.18 -0.69 -7.46
CA ALA A 73 18.42 -1.73 -6.76
C ALA A 73 17.87 -2.79 -7.74
N TYR A 74 17.44 -2.39 -8.93
CA TYR A 74 17.02 -3.30 -9.98
C TYR A 74 18.19 -4.14 -10.53
N ASP A 75 19.36 -3.51 -10.75
CA ASP A 75 20.53 -4.23 -11.24
C ASP A 75 21.03 -5.24 -10.20
N LEU A 76 21.03 -4.88 -8.92
CA LEU A 76 21.38 -5.77 -7.83
C LEU A 76 20.47 -7.01 -7.78
N HIS A 77 19.17 -6.85 -8.01
CA HIS A 77 18.21 -7.97 -8.00
C HIS A 77 18.66 -9.13 -8.91
N ALA A 78 19.12 -8.81 -10.13
CA ALA A 78 19.57 -9.81 -11.09
C ALA A 78 20.91 -10.49 -10.73
N GLU A 79 21.71 -9.87 -9.85
CA GLU A 79 23.01 -10.37 -9.41
C GLU A 79 22.91 -11.29 -8.19
N LEU A 80 21.79 -11.28 -7.48
CA LEU A 80 21.68 -11.99 -6.22
C LEU A 80 21.59 -13.52 -6.38
N PRO A 81 22.16 -14.29 -5.42
CA PRO A 81 22.25 -15.74 -5.53
C PRO A 81 20.91 -16.45 -5.74
N ASP A 82 19.84 -15.99 -5.08
CA ASP A 82 18.51 -16.59 -5.19
C ASP A 82 17.91 -16.41 -6.59
N PHE A 83 18.09 -15.23 -7.20
CA PHE A 83 17.67 -14.96 -8.57
C PHE A 83 18.44 -15.82 -9.57
N GLN A 84 19.77 -15.89 -9.43
CA GLN A 84 20.63 -16.71 -10.28
C GLN A 84 20.32 -18.21 -10.17
N ALA A 85 20.05 -18.70 -8.95
CA ALA A 85 19.68 -20.08 -8.69
C ALA A 85 18.32 -20.45 -9.30
N MET A 86 17.34 -19.55 -9.20
CA MET A 86 16.04 -19.71 -9.86
C MET A 86 16.24 -19.82 -11.39
N HIS A 87 16.98 -18.90 -11.99
CA HIS A 87 17.24 -18.91 -13.43
C HIS A 87 18.04 -20.14 -13.89
N ALA A 88 18.95 -20.65 -13.06
CA ALA A 88 19.63 -21.92 -13.32
C ALA A 88 18.64 -23.09 -13.38
N THR A 89 17.69 -23.14 -12.44
CA THR A 89 16.62 -24.14 -12.41
C THR A 89 15.71 -24.04 -13.63
N PHE A 90 15.32 -22.81 -14.04
CA PHE A 90 14.51 -22.59 -15.23
C PHE A 90 15.15 -23.17 -16.50
N ARG A 91 16.48 -23.05 -16.63
CA ARG A 91 17.24 -23.62 -17.74
C ARG A 91 17.36 -25.14 -17.64
N ALA A 92 17.74 -25.65 -16.47
CA ALA A 92 17.98 -27.08 -16.27
C ALA A 92 16.71 -27.93 -16.43
N GLU A 93 15.56 -27.44 -15.96
CA GLU A 93 14.27 -28.11 -16.09
C GLU A 93 13.50 -27.71 -17.36
N GLU A 94 14.11 -26.87 -18.22
CA GLU A 94 13.55 -26.31 -19.45
C GLU A 94 12.12 -25.77 -19.31
N LEU A 95 11.87 -24.95 -18.29
CA LEU A 95 10.51 -24.61 -17.86
C LEU A 95 9.78 -23.62 -18.76
N MET A 96 10.50 -22.79 -19.51
CA MET A 96 9.92 -21.67 -20.28
C MET A 96 9.60 -22.07 -21.73
N ALA A 97 8.42 -21.70 -22.21
CA ALA A 97 8.02 -21.90 -23.60
C ALA A 97 8.58 -20.84 -24.55
N LYS A 98 8.83 -19.62 -24.04
CA LYS A 98 9.46 -18.51 -24.74
C LYS A 98 10.32 -17.69 -23.77
N PRO A 99 11.24 -16.85 -24.25
CA PRO A 99 12.00 -15.94 -23.39
C PRO A 99 11.08 -15.08 -22.52
N ILE A 100 11.51 -14.80 -21.28
CA ILE A 100 10.78 -13.92 -20.37
C ILE A 100 10.73 -12.52 -20.99
N LEU A 101 9.54 -11.94 -21.05
CA LEU A 101 9.32 -10.60 -21.58
C LEU A 101 9.38 -9.59 -20.45
N VAL A 102 10.35 -8.69 -20.47
CA VAL A 102 10.50 -7.64 -19.46
C VAL A 102 10.14 -6.28 -20.07
N LYS A 103 9.25 -5.53 -19.40
CA LYS A 103 8.85 -4.18 -19.79
C LYS A 103 9.09 -3.21 -18.64
N SER A 104 9.78 -2.10 -18.91
CA SER A 104 9.79 -0.95 -18.00
C SER A 104 8.58 -0.07 -18.31
N VAL A 105 7.69 0.11 -17.35
CA VAL A 105 6.45 0.87 -17.50
C VAL A 105 6.40 2.03 -16.51
N LYS A 106 5.57 3.02 -16.83
CA LYS A 106 5.26 4.14 -15.93
C LYS A 106 3.75 4.32 -15.86
N PRO A 107 3.19 4.57 -14.68
CA PRO A 107 1.79 4.95 -14.60
C PRO A 107 1.57 6.26 -15.35
N LEU A 108 0.48 6.35 -16.11
CA LEU A 108 0.03 7.64 -16.61
C LEU A 108 -0.41 8.47 -15.40
N LYS A 109 0.24 9.62 -15.17
CA LYS A 109 -0.23 10.58 -14.17
C LYS A 109 -1.67 10.95 -14.52
N LYS A 110 -2.65 10.58 -13.67
CA LYS A 110 -4.01 11.13 -13.79
C LYS A 110 -3.91 12.63 -13.49
N LEU A 111 -4.07 13.46 -14.53
CA LEU A 111 -4.27 14.89 -14.41
C LEU A 111 -5.62 15.16 -13.74
N TRP A 112 -5.68 15.12 -12.42
CA TRP A 112 -6.72 15.85 -11.69
C TRP A 112 -6.22 17.30 -11.58
N THR A 113 -6.47 18.10 -12.62
CA THR A 113 -6.30 19.54 -12.51
C THR A 113 -7.50 20.07 -11.72
N LEU A 114 -7.38 20.14 -10.40
CA LEU A 114 -8.17 21.09 -9.64
C LEU A 114 -7.73 22.47 -10.12
N ALA A 115 -8.66 23.15 -10.80
CA ALA A 115 -8.52 24.56 -11.12
C ALA A 115 -8.49 25.36 -9.80
N THR A 116 -7.30 25.57 -9.25
CA THR A 116 -7.09 26.56 -8.19
C THR A 116 -6.85 27.92 -8.83
N LEU A 117 -7.69 28.86 -8.40
CA LEU A 117 -7.76 30.25 -8.80
C LEU A 117 -6.39 30.94 -8.87
N ASN A 118 -6.25 31.75 -9.92
CA ASN A 118 -5.22 32.77 -10.09
C ASN A 118 -5.05 33.63 -8.83
N PHE A 119 -3.81 33.74 -8.35
CA PHE A 119 -3.30 35.00 -7.81
C PHE A 119 -1.97 35.32 -8.47
N ARG A 120 -1.98 36.39 -9.27
CA ARG A 120 -0.78 37.02 -9.82
C ARG A 120 0.00 37.68 -8.68
N SER A 121 1.30 37.45 -8.63
CA SER A 121 2.24 38.50 -8.21
C SER A 121 3.58 38.28 -8.92
N THR A 122 3.93 39.27 -9.74
CA THR A 122 5.19 39.46 -10.46
C THR A 122 6.35 39.68 -9.48
N PHE A 123 7.51 39.06 -9.70
CA PHE A 123 8.82 39.72 -9.70
C PHE A 123 9.88 38.83 -10.37
N LEU A 124 10.63 39.42 -11.31
CA LEU A 124 11.77 38.87 -12.05
C LEU A 124 13.03 38.90 -11.18
N SER A 125 13.88 37.86 -11.22
CA SER A 125 15.23 37.91 -11.84
C SER A 125 16.17 36.79 -11.35
N HIS A 126 16.78 36.10 -12.33
CA HIS A 126 18.09 35.41 -12.36
C HIS A 126 18.53 34.50 -11.19
N ILE A 127 18.57 33.19 -11.46
CA ILE A 127 19.40 32.21 -10.72
C ILE A 127 20.19 31.38 -11.75
N PRO A 128 21.51 31.19 -11.60
CA PRO A 128 22.29 30.33 -12.47
C PRO A 128 21.93 28.86 -12.25
N ILE A 129 21.91 28.09 -13.34
CA ILE A 129 21.68 26.64 -13.33
C ILE A 129 22.88 25.97 -12.64
N SER A 130 22.74 25.66 -11.35
CA SER A 130 23.56 24.64 -10.69
C SER A 130 22.88 23.29 -10.86
N VAL A 131 23.58 22.34 -11.50
CA VAL A 131 23.20 20.93 -11.59
C VAL A 131 22.99 20.38 -10.17
N PRO A 132 21.80 19.87 -9.79
CA PRO A 132 21.65 19.22 -8.52
C PRO A 132 22.33 17.86 -8.60
N ASN A 133 23.35 17.71 -7.76
CA ASN A 133 24.03 16.46 -7.50
C ASN A 133 22.98 15.43 -7.04
N SER A 134 22.81 14.34 -7.80
CA SER A 134 21.84 13.26 -7.57
C SER A 134 22.28 12.36 -6.41
N GLY A 135 22.30 12.93 -5.21
CA GLY A 135 22.38 12.17 -3.97
C GLY A 135 21.00 12.13 -3.33
N LEU A 136 20.23 11.06 -3.57
CA LEU A 136 19.18 10.71 -2.61
C LEU A 136 19.89 10.48 -1.27
N SER A 137 19.61 11.36 -0.30
CA SER A 137 20.20 11.28 1.02
C SER A 137 19.82 9.94 1.67
N VAL A 138 20.73 9.31 2.40
CA VAL A 138 20.46 8.16 3.30
C VAL A 138 19.18 8.37 4.13
N LYS A 139 18.87 9.64 4.45
CA LYS A 139 17.62 10.04 5.11
C LYS A 139 16.35 9.56 4.38
N SER A 140 16.31 9.60 3.05
CA SER A 140 15.14 9.21 2.25
C SER A 140 14.87 7.70 2.30
N ILE A 141 15.92 6.88 2.31
CA ILE A 141 15.80 5.41 2.41
C ILE A 141 15.30 5.01 3.80
N VAL A 142 15.86 5.62 4.85
CA VAL A 142 15.45 5.37 6.24
C VAL A 142 13.99 5.77 6.46
N THR A 143 13.55 6.91 5.92
CA THR A 143 12.14 7.33 6.00
C THR A 143 11.21 6.34 5.32
N ALA A 144 11.53 5.86 4.12
CA ALA A 144 10.72 4.85 3.42
C ALA A 144 10.61 3.53 4.19
N MET A 145 11.71 3.06 4.80
CA MET A 145 11.70 1.87 5.67
C MET A 145 10.80 2.08 6.90
N ASN A 146 10.90 3.23 7.55
CA ASN A 146 10.06 3.55 8.72
C ASN A 146 8.57 3.62 8.35
N ILE A 147 8.22 4.22 7.22
CA ILE A 147 6.83 4.27 6.71
C ILE A 147 6.28 2.85 6.58
N ARG A 148 7.02 1.96 5.92
CA ARG A 148 6.59 0.57 5.75
C ARG A 148 6.36 -0.12 7.10
N THR A 149 7.31 -0.01 8.02
CA THR A 149 7.19 -0.60 9.37
C THR A 149 5.99 -0.04 10.14
N VAL A 150 5.73 1.26 10.07
CA VAL A 150 4.59 1.89 10.75
C VAL A 150 3.26 1.41 10.16
N VAL A 151 3.16 1.33 8.83
CA VAL A 151 1.94 0.89 8.14
C VAL A 151 1.66 -0.60 8.39
N GLU A 152 2.68 -1.46 8.32
CA GLU A 152 2.57 -2.89 8.67
C GLU A 152 2.09 -3.05 10.12
N ALA A 153 2.67 -2.30 11.05
CA ALA A 153 2.27 -2.33 12.46
C ALA A 153 0.85 -1.81 12.68
N PHE A 154 0.43 -0.74 11.99
CA PHE A 154 -0.95 -0.27 12.03
C PHE A 154 -1.94 -1.35 11.57
N CYS A 155 -1.66 -2.02 10.45
CA CYS A 155 -2.54 -3.05 9.92
C CYS A 155 -2.70 -4.22 10.90
N ALA A 156 -1.60 -4.64 11.53
CA ALA A 156 -1.62 -5.68 12.56
C ALA A 156 -2.41 -5.23 13.80
N ASP A 157 -2.16 -4.01 14.30
CA ASP A 157 -2.84 -3.48 15.48
C ASP A 157 -4.35 -3.32 15.24
N PHE A 158 -4.74 -2.82 14.07
CA PHE A 158 -6.13 -2.63 13.65
C PHE A 158 -6.86 -3.98 13.52
N ALA A 159 -6.27 -4.96 12.83
CA ALA A 159 -6.86 -6.29 12.68
C ALA A 159 -7.01 -7.03 14.03
N ASN A 160 -6.07 -6.82 14.96
CA ASN A 160 -6.11 -7.43 16.29
C ASN A 160 -7.04 -6.73 17.28
N GLY A 161 -7.72 -5.65 16.87
CA GLY A 161 -8.56 -4.87 17.77
C GLY A 161 -7.77 -4.22 18.91
N THR A 162 -6.52 -3.83 18.64
CA THR A 162 -5.67 -3.14 19.62
C THR A 162 -6.33 -1.83 20.06
N HIS A 163 -6.16 -1.46 21.33
CA HIS A 163 -6.81 -0.29 21.89
C HIS A 163 -6.52 0.98 21.06
N PRO A 164 -7.54 1.76 20.66
CA PRO A 164 -7.38 2.91 19.77
C PRO A 164 -6.33 3.93 20.20
N THR A 165 -6.27 4.25 21.50
CA THR A 165 -5.24 5.16 22.05
C THR A 165 -3.83 4.67 21.77
N THR A 166 -3.59 3.36 21.87
CA THR A 166 -2.29 2.77 21.57
C THR A 166 -1.95 2.91 20.09
N ILE A 167 -2.91 2.67 19.20
CA ILE A 167 -2.73 2.85 17.75
C ILE A 167 -2.41 4.32 17.45
N LEU A 168 -3.22 5.25 17.95
CA LEU A 168 -3.05 6.68 17.69
C LEU A 168 -1.74 7.24 18.26
N ASP A 169 -1.31 6.81 19.45
CA ASP A 169 -0.07 7.30 20.08
C ASP A 169 1.19 6.79 19.39
N THR A 170 1.15 5.55 18.88
CA THR A 170 2.34 4.87 18.36
C THR A 170 2.47 4.92 16.83
N ARG A 171 1.37 5.11 16.10
CA ARG A 171 1.35 5.06 14.63
C ARG A 171 1.09 6.41 13.96
N PHE A 172 0.40 7.32 14.63
CA PHE A 172 -0.01 8.60 14.03
C PHE A 172 0.85 9.78 14.51
N THR A 173 0.83 10.84 13.72
CA THR A 173 1.38 12.14 14.10
C THR A 173 0.56 12.79 15.22
N SER A 174 1.01 13.93 15.74
CA SER A 174 0.27 14.69 16.76
C SER A 174 -1.01 15.36 16.23
N ASN A 175 -1.13 15.56 14.92
CA ASN A 175 -2.30 16.17 14.29
C ASN A 175 -2.78 15.35 13.09
N PRO A 176 -3.31 14.13 13.32
CA PRO A 176 -3.71 13.23 12.25
C PRO A 176 -5.06 13.60 11.65
N GLU A 177 -5.37 13.03 10.49
CA GLU A 177 -6.69 13.08 9.87
C GLU A 177 -7.13 11.67 9.45
N ILE A 178 -8.37 11.29 9.76
CA ILE A 178 -9.01 10.04 9.33
C ILE A 178 -10.29 10.37 8.55
N TYR A 179 -10.51 9.65 7.45
CA TYR A 179 -11.76 9.68 6.71
C TYR A 179 -12.12 8.28 6.22
N GLU A 180 -13.29 7.78 6.61
CA GLU A 180 -13.84 6.55 6.05
C GLU A 180 -14.96 6.87 5.04
N TYR A 181 -14.76 6.43 3.80
CA TYR A 181 -15.71 6.64 2.73
C TYR A 181 -16.88 5.68 2.88
N GLY A 182 -18.08 6.20 2.62
CA GLY A 182 -19.28 5.39 2.59
C GLY A 182 -20.47 6.20 2.08
N PRO A 183 -21.54 5.53 1.64
CA PRO A 183 -22.70 6.20 1.11
C PRO A 183 -23.54 6.84 2.21
N ASP A 184 -24.17 7.97 1.89
CA ASP A 184 -24.94 8.77 2.86
C ASP A 184 -26.10 7.99 3.51
N TRP A 185 -26.70 7.06 2.78
CA TRP A 185 -27.81 6.23 3.29
C TRP A 185 -27.40 5.30 4.45
N ALA A 186 -26.12 4.97 4.58
CA ALA A 186 -25.63 4.05 5.61
C ALA A 186 -25.36 4.76 6.95
N ARG A 187 -25.19 6.08 6.94
CA ARG A 187 -24.73 6.88 8.09
C ARG A 187 -25.67 6.84 9.30
N SER A 188 -26.95 6.54 9.09
CA SER A 188 -27.92 6.39 10.17
C SER A 188 -27.59 5.23 11.11
N ARG A 189 -26.89 4.20 10.61
CA ARG A 189 -26.44 3.04 11.40
C ARG A 189 -24.91 2.96 11.52
N LEU A 190 -24.19 3.58 10.60
CA LEU A 190 -22.73 3.61 10.53
C LEU A 190 -22.23 5.06 10.65
N PRO A 191 -22.34 5.68 11.85
CA PRO A 191 -22.06 7.11 12.06
C PRO A 191 -20.59 7.53 11.83
N TYR A 192 -19.68 6.58 11.65
CA TYR A 192 -18.28 6.83 11.32
C TYR A 192 -18.03 7.21 9.85
N LEU A 193 -18.99 6.92 8.95
CA LEU A 193 -18.85 7.12 7.51
C LEU A 193 -19.06 8.58 7.06
N GLY A 194 -18.28 8.99 6.06
CA GLY A 194 -18.53 10.19 5.26
C GLY A 194 -18.26 11.51 5.97
N ARG A 195 -17.46 11.51 7.04
CA ARG A 195 -17.02 12.70 7.79
C ARG A 195 -15.53 12.66 8.08
N SER A 196 -14.92 13.84 8.15
CA SER A 196 -13.51 14.00 8.55
C SER A 196 -13.37 13.98 10.07
N TRP A 197 -12.35 13.29 10.53
CA TRP A 197 -11.91 13.25 11.92
C TRP A 197 -10.49 13.79 11.98
N THR A 198 -10.21 14.77 12.84
CA THR A 198 -8.95 15.52 12.81
C THR A 198 -8.41 15.76 14.21
N GLY A 199 -7.10 15.62 14.36
CA GLY A 199 -6.40 15.89 15.61
C GLY A 199 -6.58 14.78 16.64
N ARG A 200 -6.00 15.03 17.82
CA ARG A 200 -6.07 14.16 18.99
C ARG A 200 -6.86 14.83 20.10
N ARG A 201 -7.52 14.03 20.95
CA ARG A 201 -8.21 14.55 22.14
C ARG A 201 -7.18 15.06 23.17
N SER A 202 -7.41 16.24 23.73
CA SER A 202 -6.53 16.85 24.74
C SER A 202 -6.66 16.24 26.14
N SER A 203 -7.76 15.54 26.43
CA SER A 203 -8.04 14.91 27.74
C SER A 203 -8.86 13.63 27.56
N SER A 204 -8.76 12.68 28.49
CA SER A 204 -9.46 11.38 28.47
C SER A 204 -10.97 11.45 28.77
N THR A 205 -11.60 12.60 28.57
CA THR A 205 -13.03 12.83 28.85
C THR A 205 -13.89 12.16 27.76
N PRO A 206 -15.04 11.56 28.09
CA PRO A 206 -15.89 10.90 27.10
C PRO A 206 -16.30 11.84 25.95
N SER A 207 -16.38 11.29 24.74
CA SER A 207 -16.79 12.00 23.53
C SER A 207 -18.18 12.63 23.69
N SER A 208 -18.28 13.94 23.40
CA SER A 208 -19.57 14.57 23.07
C SER A 208 -19.93 14.29 21.61
N GLU A 209 -21.19 14.47 21.21
CA GLU A 209 -21.61 14.31 19.80
C GLU A 209 -20.85 15.26 18.83
N GLU A 210 -20.30 16.35 19.35
CA GLU A 210 -19.49 17.32 18.61
C GLU A 210 -18.00 16.96 18.53
N ASP A 211 -17.57 15.86 19.15
CA ASP A 211 -16.17 15.44 19.08
C ASP A 211 -15.84 14.94 17.67
N THR A 212 -14.98 15.69 16.97
CA THR A 212 -14.50 15.38 15.62
C THR A 212 -13.04 14.90 15.61
N THR A 213 -12.51 14.43 16.74
CA THR A 213 -11.13 13.94 16.83
C THR A 213 -10.96 12.53 16.28
N CYS A 214 -9.74 12.14 15.94
CA CYS A 214 -9.44 10.76 15.54
C CYS A 214 -9.69 9.75 16.68
N ASP A 215 -9.62 10.18 17.94
CA ASP A 215 -10.02 9.36 19.08
C ASP A 215 -11.54 9.06 19.03
N ALA A 216 -12.36 10.07 18.72
CA ALA A 216 -13.81 9.90 18.58
C ALA A 216 -14.22 9.02 17.38
N TYR A 217 -13.44 9.01 16.29
CA TYR A 217 -13.63 8.06 15.19
C TYR A 217 -13.64 6.62 15.71
N PHE A 218 -12.62 6.27 16.50
CA PHE A 218 -12.51 4.92 17.04
C PHE A 218 -13.53 4.61 18.13
N ASP A 219 -13.95 5.60 18.92
CA ASP A 219 -15.06 5.45 19.87
C ASP A 219 -16.35 5.07 19.13
N VAL A 220 -16.66 5.79 18.05
CA VAL A 220 -17.86 5.58 17.23
C VAL A 220 -17.77 4.26 16.44
N LEU A 221 -16.61 3.95 15.87
CA LEU A 221 -16.36 2.66 15.22
C LEU A 221 -16.55 1.51 16.20
N GLY A 222 -15.98 1.59 17.41
CA GLY A 222 -16.04 0.57 18.45
C GLY A 222 -17.42 0.41 19.10
N GLN A 223 -18.29 1.41 19.01
CA GLN A 223 -19.71 1.28 19.36
C GLN A 223 -20.49 0.48 18.32
N THR A 224 -19.99 0.42 17.08
CA THR A 224 -20.70 -0.21 15.96
C THR A 224 -20.13 -1.59 15.64
N LEU A 225 -18.80 -1.74 15.65
CA LEU A 225 -18.07 -2.91 15.20
C LEU A 225 -17.09 -3.41 16.26
N PHE A 226 -16.86 -4.72 16.30
CA PHE A 226 -15.71 -5.33 16.97
C PHE A 226 -14.86 -6.08 15.95
N PHE A 227 -13.56 -6.16 16.24
CA PHE A 227 -12.58 -6.90 15.46
C PHE A 227 -12.21 -8.14 16.27
N GLU A 228 -12.28 -9.32 15.65
CA GLU A 228 -11.72 -10.51 16.28
C GLU A 228 -10.26 -10.63 15.86
N PRO A 229 -9.33 -10.84 16.83
CA PRO A 229 -7.98 -11.26 16.49
C PRO A 229 -8.12 -12.57 15.72
N ASP A 230 -7.86 -12.52 14.41
CA ASP A 230 -7.77 -13.75 13.66
C ASP A 230 -6.50 -14.46 14.16
N ASN A 231 -6.65 -15.68 14.70
CA ASN A 231 -5.50 -16.53 15.02
C ASN A 231 -4.80 -17.03 13.74
N ARG A 232 -5.36 -16.74 12.56
CA ARG A 232 -4.65 -16.79 11.29
C ARG A 232 -3.82 -15.50 11.21
N GLU A 233 -2.54 -15.61 10.87
CA GLU A 233 -1.72 -14.43 10.57
C GLU A 233 -2.53 -13.44 9.73
N PRO A 234 -2.53 -12.12 10.03
CA PRO A 234 -3.16 -11.13 9.18
C PRO A 234 -2.71 -11.40 7.76
N THR A 235 -3.62 -11.91 6.92
CA THR A 235 -3.33 -12.10 5.50
C THR A 235 -3.49 -10.72 4.88
N SER A 236 -2.54 -9.84 5.19
CA SER A 236 -2.01 -8.97 4.16
C SER A 236 -1.02 -9.86 3.43
N PRO A 237 -1.42 -10.62 2.37
CA PRO A 237 -0.39 -11.18 1.55
C PRO A 237 0.50 -10.00 1.15
N PRO A 238 1.83 -10.19 1.11
CA PRO A 238 2.77 -9.10 0.91
C PRO A 238 2.67 -8.48 -0.51
N ASP A 239 1.56 -8.72 -1.21
CA ASP A 239 1.20 -8.36 -2.57
C ASP A 239 0.30 -7.11 -2.68
N GLN A 240 0.02 -6.44 -1.56
CA GLN A 240 -0.98 -5.36 -1.48
C GLN A 240 -0.42 -4.01 -1.00
N PHE A 241 0.89 -3.89 -0.81
CA PHE A 241 1.55 -2.61 -0.53
C PHE A 241 1.90 -1.90 -1.84
N LEU A 242 1.16 -0.85 -2.18
CA LEU A 242 1.53 0.05 -3.27
C LEU A 242 2.05 1.35 -2.67
N VAL A 243 3.38 1.49 -2.64
CA VAL A 243 4.06 2.75 -2.26
C VAL A 243 4.17 3.63 -3.51
N SER A 244 3.41 4.72 -3.53
CA SER A 244 3.57 5.78 -4.52
C SER A 244 4.31 6.93 -3.84
N ALA A 245 5.64 6.96 -3.95
CA ALA A 245 6.37 8.20 -3.82
C ALA A 245 6.05 9.03 -5.07
N SER A 246 5.70 10.30 -4.90
CA SER A 246 5.66 11.22 -6.03
C SER A 246 6.73 12.26 -5.80
N ASN A 247 7.53 12.54 -6.83
CA ASN A 247 8.50 13.65 -6.85
C ASN A 247 7.73 14.98 -6.67
N GLY A 248 7.42 15.32 -5.42
CA GLY A 248 6.55 16.44 -5.04
C GLY A 248 5.59 16.12 -3.90
N SER A 249 6.13 16.06 -2.68
CA SER A 249 5.50 16.39 -1.39
C SER A 249 4.48 15.48 -0.69
N ASP A 250 4.01 14.35 -1.21
CA ASP A 250 3.21 13.42 -0.38
C ASP A 250 3.49 11.96 -0.74
N ASP A 251 4.36 11.30 0.04
CA ASP A 251 4.46 9.85 0.03
C ASP A 251 3.10 9.26 0.43
N ALA A 252 2.59 8.33 -0.38
CA ALA A 252 1.35 7.63 -0.10
C ALA A 252 1.54 6.12 -0.17
N VAL A 253 0.93 5.41 0.78
CA VAL A 253 0.94 3.94 0.83
C VAL A 253 -0.48 3.46 0.77
N MET A 254 -0.82 2.65 -0.23
CA MET A 254 -2.09 1.94 -0.27
C MET A 254 -1.90 0.51 0.22
N VAL A 255 -2.77 0.06 1.11
CA VAL A 255 -2.80 -1.30 1.63
C VAL A 255 -4.21 -1.84 1.54
N LYS A 256 -4.35 -3.11 1.17
CA LYS A 256 -5.59 -3.85 1.33
C LYS A 256 -5.42 -4.83 2.49
N LEU A 257 -6.39 -4.85 3.40
CA LEU A 257 -6.39 -5.66 4.62
C LEU A 257 -7.68 -6.48 4.67
N THR A 258 -7.56 -7.77 4.90
CA THR A 258 -8.72 -8.63 5.19
C THR A 258 -8.77 -8.93 6.69
N SER A 259 -9.94 -8.78 7.32
CA SER A 259 -10.14 -9.07 8.73
C SER A 259 -11.53 -9.65 9.01
N THR A 260 -11.66 -10.43 10.08
CA THR A 260 -12.98 -10.79 10.60
C THR A 260 -13.49 -9.66 11.48
N VAL A 261 -14.66 -9.12 11.14
CA VAL A 261 -15.36 -8.08 11.90
C VAL A 261 -16.73 -8.58 12.29
N GLY A 262 -17.27 -8.02 13.37
CA GLY A 262 -18.64 -8.28 13.78
C GLY A 262 -19.36 -7.03 14.24
N SER A 263 -20.68 -7.09 14.19
CA SER A 263 -21.57 -6.04 14.68
C SER A 263 -21.72 -6.13 16.19
N ILE A 264 -21.48 -5.03 16.89
CA ILE A 264 -21.72 -4.95 18.35
C ILE A 264 -23.20 -5.20 18.67
N ALA A 265 -24.10 -4.66 17.85
CA ALA A 265 -25.54 -4.73 18.09
C ALA A 265 -26.11 -6.15 17.95
N THR A 266 -25.63 -6.92 16.97
CA THR A 266 -26.24 -8.22 16.61
C THR A 266 -25.34 -9.42 16.89
N GLY A 267 -24.03 -9.21 17.07
CA GLY A 267 -23.03 -10.26 17.16
C GLY A 267 -22.74 -11.00 15.84
N LYS A 268 -23.42 -10.64 14.73
CA LYS A 268 -23.16 -11.23 13.41
C LYS A 268 -21.75 -10.87 12.95
N LYS A 269 -21.06 -11.82 12.35
CA LYS A 269 -19.67 -11.70 11.89
C LYS A 269 -19.57 -11.92 10.39
N TRP A 270 -18.63 -11.22 9.76
CA TRP A 270 -18.28 -11.40 8.35
C TRP A 270 -16.79 -11.15 8.13
N VAL A 271 -16.30 -11.58 6.98
CA VAL A 271 -14.96 -11.24 6.51
C VAL A 271 -15.07 -9.94 5.73
N GLU A 272 -14.33 -8.93 6.14
CA GLU A 272 -14.28 -7.61 5.52
C GLU A 272 -12.95 -7.42 4.80
N THR A 273 -12.99 -6.63 3.73
CA THR A 273 -11.80 -6.16 3.01
C THR A 273 -11.75 -4.64 3.09
N PHE A 274 -10.79 -4.14 3.86
CA PHE A 274 -10.47 -2.73 3.93
C PHE A 274 -9.47 -2.36 2.84
N VAL A 275 -9.63 -1.18 2.25
CA VAL A 275 -8.58 -0.50 1.49
C VAL A 275 -8.19 0.75 2.26
N PHE A 276 -6.93 0.83 2.65
CA PHE A 276 -6.35 1.97 3.33
C PHE A 276 -5.44 2.75 2.39
N LEU A 277 -5.53 4.06 2.45
CA LEU A 277 -4.57 4.98 1.84
C LEU A 277 -3.97 5.85 2.94
N PHE A 278 -2.71 5.60 3.24
CA PHE A 278 -1.91 6.33 4.21
C PHE A 278 -1.12 7.44 3.51
N GLY A 279 -0.98 8.60 4.14
CA GLY A 279 -0.19 9.69 3.61
C GLY A 279 0.18 10.74 4.65
N ARG A 280 0.80 11.83 4.18
CA ARG A 280 1.30 12.95 5.00
C ARG A 280 2.18 12.48 6.15
N PHE A 281 3.13 11.59 5.85
CA PHE A 281 4.00 11.02 6.87
C PHE A 281 4.94 12.07 7.47
N ASP A 282 5.26 11.96 8.76
CA ASP A 282 6.33 12.76 9.37
C ASP A 282 7.73 12.17 9.08
N ALA A 283 8.78 12.84 9.58
CA ALA A 283 10.15 12.39 9.39
C ALA A 283 10.45 11.01 10.03
N GLN A 284 9.61 10.57 10.98
CA GLN A 284 9.67 9.27 11.63
C GLN A 284 8.79 8.22 10.94
N GLY A 285 8.09 8.57 9.85
CA GLY A 285 7.18 7.69 9.13
C GLY A 285 5.80 7.54 9.78
N ARG A 286 5.43 8.38 10.77
CA ARG A 286 4.11 8.32 11.40
C ARG A 286 3.04 8.88 10.49
N ILE A 287 1.85 8.31 10.58
CA ILE A 287 0.73 8.59 9.67
C ILE A 287 0.11 9.95 9.99
N GLY A 288 0.08 10.85 9.01
CA GLY A 288 -0.63 12.13 9.10
C GLY A 288 -2.04 12.08 8.52
N LYS A 289 -2.29 11.20 7.54
CA LYS A 289 -3.61 11.01 6.93
C LYS A 289 -3.89 9.53 6.72
N LEU A 290 -5.11 9.11 7.06
CA LEU A 290 -5.65 7.79 6.75
C LEU A 290 -7.01 7.94 6.05
N GLU A 291 -7.11 7.38 4.86
CA GLU A 291 -8.35 7.22 4.11
C GLU A 291 -8.73 5.74 4.03
N ILE A 292 -10.02 5.43 4.23
CA ILE A 292 -10.50 4.06 4.39
C ILE A 292 -11.70 3.80 3.47
N TRP A 293 -11.69 2.67 2.77
CA TRP A 293 -12.85 2.09 2.11
C TRP A 293 -13.12 0.69 2.67
N SER A 294 -14.40 0.39 2.92
CA SER A 294 -14.91 -0.89 3.44
C SER A 294 -16.25 -1.22 2.78
N ASP A 295 -16.74 -2.46 2.86
CA ASP A 295 -18.10 -2.80 2.43
C ASP A 295 -19.16 -2.29 3.44
N SER A 296 -19.59 -1.03 3.23
CA SER A 296 -20.63 -0.42 4.06
C SER A 296 -21.98 -1.16 3.99
N LEU A 297 -22.27 -1.94 2.94
CA LEU A 297 -23.53 -2.69 2.86
C LEU A 297 -23.53 -3.87 3.81
N SER A 298 -22.44 -4.63 3.86
CA SER A 298 -22.27 -5.73 4.81
C SER A 298 -22.36 -5.24 6.26
N ALA A 299 -21.65 -4.16 6.60
CA ALA A 299 -21.75 -3.56 7.93
C ALA A 299 -23.18 -3.09 8.26
N TRP A 300 -23.86 -2.43 7.32
CA TRP A 300 -25.22 -1.91 7.52
C TRP A 300 -26.26 -3.02 7.69
N VAL A 301 -26.21 -4.08 6.88
CA VAL A 301 -27.13 -5.22 6.97
C VAL A 301 -26.95 -5.98 8.29
N ASN A 302 -25.73 -6.04 8.81
CA ASN A 302 -25.43 -6.73 10.06
C ASN A 302 -25.64 -5.85 11.31
N SER A 303 -25.89 -4.55 11.15
CA SER A 303 -26.15 -3.62 12.27
C SER A 303 -27.55 -3.73 12.88
N GLU A 304 -28.45 -4.51 12.27
CA GLU A 304 -29.79 -4.86 12.78
C GLU A 304 -30.14 -6.35 12.57
#